data_AF-A0A1V9ZDX0-F1
#
_entry.id   AF-A0A1V9ZDX0-F1
#
_cell.length_a   1.000
_cell.length_b   1.000
_cell.length_c   1.000
_cell.angle_alpha   90.00
_cell.angle_beta   90.00
_cell.angle_gamma   90.00
#
_symmetry.space_group_name_H-M   'P 1'
#
loop_
_entity.id
_entity.type
_entity.pdbx_description
1 polymer ?
#
loop_
_entity_poly.entity_id
_entity_poly.type
_entity_poly.pdbx_seq_one_letter_code
_entity_poly.pdbx_strand_id
1 'polypeptide(L)'
;MTTHQRRWPGDNPNGEKAPVTGMPHGAVLGSCAGVEGYNCNYKNNPDADLPHYDGSNFLDGLCTGMKWQCVEYARRYWIIKKGIVLPSLSWAAHIWTKIEHVSRRDDYAIVPLEKLPNFGTEMPRVGDFLVYQSTPNQWVGHVAVVVDVLQRDSRWFVRVAEQNVENNKLWPGEYADELELQTASLDGKTTYGITHRDTDLVLDGWVRARLDQAQLRAPWTRPEPRLAISGIYDHDSAVALQRFVGSYPDGSHGGMTNTDIRNVLRQYGRQEEAPKSTENDELIACLRTFLVRHRVLLAPFVSPPTLGCPATGRCVCRTIRRETLEDTDESVCPTTQALQAFLNSLHHPHDLRSAMSQLGA
;
A
#
# COMPACT_ATOMS: atom_id res chain seq x y z
N MET A 1 9.73 -26.90 -19.87
CA MET A 1 10.59 -26.01 -20.68
C MET A 1 10.51 -24.62 -20.07
N THR A 2 11.60 -24.24 -19.39
CA THR A 2 12.12 -22.89 -19.12
C THR A 2 11.13 -21.73 -18.95
N THR A 3 10.86 -21.45 -17.67
CA THR A 3 10.74 -20.13 -17.02
C THR A 3 10.80 -18.91 -17.96
N HIS A 4 9.65 -18.23 -18.10
CA HIS A 4 9.59 -16.85 -18.54
C HIS A 4 10.46 -15.99 -17.59
N GLN A 5 11.67 -15.65 -18.05
CA GLN A 5 12.51 -14.67 -17.40
C GLN A 5 11.73 -13.36 -17.30
N ARG A 6 11.56 -12.86 -16.07
CA ARG A 6 11.04 -11.51 -15.80
C ARG A 6 12.03 -10.52 -16.43
N ARG A 7 11.74 -10.06 -17.64
CA ARG A 7 12.50 -8.98 -18.29
C ARG A 7 12.26 -7.71 -17.51
N TRP A 8 13.32 -7.11 -16.98
CA TRP A 8 13.24 -5.80 -16.35
C TRP A 8 13.32 -4.71 -17.44
N PRO A 9 12.72 -3.53 -17.23
CA PRO A 9 12.92 -2.39 -18.12
C PRO A 9 14.42 -2.06 -18.23
N GLY A 10 15.00 -2.27 -19.42
CA GLY A 10 16.42 -2.02 -19.71
C GLY A 10 17.28 -3.24 -20.03
N ASP A 11 16.72 -4.45 -20.01
CA ASP A 11 17.43 -5.65 -20.51
C ASP A 11 17.65 -5.55 -22.03
N ASN A 12 18.87 -5.82 -22.50
CA ASN A 12 19.15 -5.82 -23.93
C ASN A 12 18.44 -7.03 -24.61
N PRO A 13 18.28 -7.02 -25.95
CA PRO A 13 17.60 -8.10 -26.68
C PRO A 13 18.19 -9.50 -26.42
N ASN A 14 19.46 -9.56 -25.99
CA ASN A 14 20.24 -10.77 -25.78
C ASN A 14 20.21 -11.28 -24.33
N GLY A 15 19.55 -10.57 -23.41
CA GLY A 15 19.45 -10.95 -21.99
C GLY A 15 20.73 -10.74 -21.18
N GLU A 16 21.72 -10.02 -21.72
CA GLU A 16 22.92 -9.63 -20.97
C GLU A 16 22.61 -8.41 -20.12
N LYS A 17 22.86 -8.52 -18.80
CA LYS A 17 22.80 -7.38 -17.88
C LYS A 17 23.90 -6.41 -18.26
N ALA A 18 23.54 -5.16 -18.58
CA ALA A 18 24.51 -4.09 -18.81
C ALA A 18 25.47 -3.99 -17.59
N PRO A 19 26.73 -3.56 -17.78
CA PRO A 19 27.67 -3.44 -16.68
C PRO A 19 27.07 -2.59 -15.55
N VAL A 20 27.10 -3.14 -14.34
CA VAL A 20 26.60 -2.50 -13.13
C VAL A 20 27.40 -1.21 -12.90
N THR A 21 26.71 -0.07 -12.90
CA THR A 21 27.30 1.24 -12.59
C THR A 21 26.57 1.88 -11.41
N GLY A 22 27.33 2.60 -10.58
CA GLY A 22 26.81 3.32 -9.42
C GLY A 22 26.81 2.51 -8.11
N MET A 23 26.21 3.09 -7.08
CA MET A 23 26.02 2.45 -5.77
C MET A 23 25.05 1.27 -5.90
N PRO A 24 25.17 0.21 -5.10
CA PRO A 24 24.23 -0.91 -5.17
C PRO A 24 22.82 -0.46 -4.78
N HIS A 25 21.79 -1.11 -5.32
CA HIS A 25 20.42 -0.98 -4.82
C HIS A 25 20.40 -1.27 -3.31
N GLY A 26 19.70 -0.43 -2.55
CA GLY A 26 19.66 -0.55 -1.10
C GLY A 26 20.86 0.03 -0.35
N ALA A 27 21.85 0.62 -1.04
CA ALA A 27 22.83 1.47 -0.37
C ALA A 27 22.12 2.66 0.29
N VAL A 28 22.47 2.96 1.55
CA VAL A 28 21.97 4.17 2.24
C VAL A 28 22.58 5.40 1.57
N LEU A 29 21.71 6.28 1.07
CA LEU A 29 22.08 7.57 0.49
C LEU A 29 22.13 8.68 1.54
N GLY A 30 21.29 8.60 2.57
CA GLY A 30 21.20 9.57 3.65
C GLY A 30 20.10 9.21 4.64
N SER A 31 19.86 10.10 5.62
CA SER A 31 18.80 9.93 6.61
C SER A 31 18.22 11.28 6.98
N CYS A 32 16.91 11.34 7.14
CA CYS A 32 16.22 12.53 7.65
C CYS A 32 15.37 12.16 8.86
N ALA A 33 15.59 12.85 9.99
CA ALA A 33 14.80 12.66 11.20
C ALA A 33 14.66 11.19 11.67
N GLY A 34 15.70 10.38 11.42
CA GLY A 34 15.75 8.93 11.70
C GLY A 34 15.21 8.02 10.60
N VAL A 35 14.90 8.54 9.41
CA VAL A 35 14.34 7.79 8.27
C VAL A 35 15.36 7.75 7.13
N GLU A 36 15.98 6.58 6.94
CA GLU A 36 16.99 6.36 5.90
C GLU A 36 16.39 6.38 4.49
N GLY A 37 17.06 7.05 3.56
CA GLY A 37 16.78 6.98 2.13
C GLY A 37 17.77 6.06 1.44
N TYR A 38 17.28 5.17 0.59
CA TYR A 38 18.08 4.15 -0.08
C TYR A 38 18.14 4.35 -1.59
N ASN A 39 19.23 3.86 -2.18
CA ASN A 39 19.45 3.88 -3.61
C ASN A 39 18.46 2.93 -4.32
N CYS A 40 17.74 3.44 -5.31
CA CYS A 40 16.71 2.71 -6.05
C CYS A 40 17.17 2.31 -7.46
N ASN A 41 18.42 1.90 -7.60
CA ASN A 41 18.95 1.43 -8.88
C ASN A 41 18.60 -0.06 -9.11
N TYR A 42 17.41 -0.35 -9.65
CA TYR A 42 16.99 -1.73 -9.89
C TYR A 42 17.92 -2.53 -10.82
N LYS A 43 18.71 -1.85 -11.67
CA LYS A 43 19.63 -2.51 -12.60
C LYS A 43 20.78 -3.23 -11.89
N ASN A 44 21.10 -2.83 -10.66
CA ASN A 44 22.17 -3.44 -9.86
C ASN A 44 21.66 -3.97 -8.52
N ASN A 45 20.42 -4.45 -8.52
CA ASN A 45 19.83 -5.08 -7.35
C ASN A 45 20.46 -6.46 -7.09
N PRO A 46 21.22 -6.64 -5.98
CA PRO A 46 21.90 -7.91 -5.68
C PRO A 46 20.92 -9.04 -5.38
N ASP A 47 19.70 -8.70 -4.95
CA ASP A 47 18.69 -9.67 -4.54
C ASP A 47 17.74 -10.04 -5.68
N ALA A 48 17.88 -9.43 -6.87
CA ALA A 48 16.93 -9.56 -7.97
C ALA A 48 16.70 -11.01 -8.43
N ASP A 49 17.72 -11.86 -8.32
CA ASP A 49 17.70 -13.26 -8.77
C ASP A 49 17.40 -14.25 -7.62
N LEU A 50 17.17 -13.76 -6.39
CA LEU A 50 16.83 -14.64 -5.27
C LEU A 50 15.41 -15.21 -5.45
N PRO A 51 15.21 -16.53 -5.21
CA PRO A 51 13.92 -17.19 -5.47
C PRO A 51 12.70 -16.55 -4.78
N HIS A 52 12.91 -15.87 -3.65
CA HIS A 52 11.88 -15.30 -2.80
C HIS A 52 11.88 -13.77 -2.76
N TYR A 53 12.60 -13.10 -3.66
CA TYR A 53 12.62 -11.65 -3.73
C TYR A 53 11.37 -11.11 -4.43
N ASP A 54 10.53 -10.39 -3.68
CA ASP A 54 9.37 -9.67 -4.21
C ASP A 54 9.58 -8.15 -4.27
N GLY A 55 10.71 -7.67 -3.74
CA GLY A 55 11.02 -6.25 -3.66
C GLY A 55 10.25 -5.47 -2.61
N SER A 56 9.47 -6.09 -1.73
CA SER A 56 8.72 -5.39 -0.67
C SER A 56 9.61 -4.99 0.51
N ASN A 57 9.33 -3.83 1.11
CA ASN A 57 9.91 -3.39 2.38
C ASN A 57 8.86 -3.42 3.50
N PHE A 58 9.29 -3.73 4.73
CA PHE A 58 8.42 -3.82 5.89
C PHE A 58 9.02 -3.08 7.09
N LEU A 59 8.15 -2.42 7.85
CA LEU A 59 8.44 -1.78 9.14
C LEU A 59 7.46 -2.35 10.17
N ASP A 60 7.96 -3.05 11.19
CA ASP A 60 7.15 -3.73 12.22
C ASP A 60 6.02 -4.60 11.64
N GLY A 61 6.31 -5.32 10.55
CA GLY A 61 5.33 -6.17 9.86
C GLY A 61 4.37 -5.43 8.92
N LEU A 62 4.36 -4.10 8.91
CA LEU A 62 3.62 -3.26 7.97
C LEU A 62 4.44 -3.00 6.71
N CYS A 63 3.91 -3.37 5.53
CA CYS A 63 4.58 -3.05 4.27
C CYS A 63 4.62 -1.56 4.05
N THR A 64 5.81 -1.03 3.83
CA THR A 64 6.01 0.38 3.52
C THR A 64 6.00 0.62 2.01
N GLY A 65 6.24 -0.39 1.18
CA GLY A 65 6.19 -0.29 -0.29
C GLY A 65 7.29 -1.10 -0.97
N MET A 66 7.51 -0.85 -2.26
CA MET A 66 8.59 -1.50 -3.02
C MET A 66 9.94 -0.84 -2.70
N LYS A 67 10.94 -1.63 -2.32
CA LYS A 67 12.36 -1.25 -2.18
C LYS A 67 12.90 -0.75 -3.52
N TRP A 68 13.32 0.51 -3.69
CA TRP A 68 13.29 1.63 -2.75
C TRP A 68 12.62 2.83 -3.44
N GLN A 69 11.36 2.65 -3.82
CA GLN A 69 10.61 3.63 -4.58
C GLN A 69 10.22 4.84 -3.73
N CYS A 70 9.80 5.92 -4.39
CA CYS A 70 9.38 7.16 -3.76
C CYS A 70 8.21 6.99 -2.78
N VAL A 71 7.18 6.22 -3.18
CA VAL A 71 6.02 5.91 -2.32
C VAL A 71 6.42 5.13 -1.07
N GLU A 72 7.45 4.26 -1.17
CA GLU A 72 7.97 3.52 -0.02
C GLU A 72 8.54 4.45 1.03
N TYR A 73 9.40 5.39 0.61
CA TYR A 73 9.99 6.38 1.51
C TYR A 73 8.93 7.25 2.16
N ALA A 74 8.02 7.81 1.35
CA ALA A 74 6.96 8.70 1.81
C ALA A 74 6.07 8.00 2.86
N ARG A 75 5.59 6.79 2.55
CA ARG A 75 4.78 5.99 3.49
C ARG A 75 5.54 5.68 4.77
N ARG A 76 6.80 5.22 4.68
CA ARG A 76 7.65 4.91 5.84
C ARG A 76 7.90 6.14 6.71
N TYR A 77 8.14 7.30 6.11
CA TYR A 77 8.32 8.56 6.82
C TYR A 77 7.06 8.92 7.62
N TRP A 78 5.87 8.90 7.01
CA TRP A 78 4.62 9.17 7.72
C TRP A 78 4.32 8.16 8.83
N ILE A 79 4.66 6.88 8.66
CA ILE A 79 4.51 5.88 9.73
C ILE A 79 5.39 6.25 10.93
N ILE A 80 6.68 6.52 10.70
CA ILE A 80 7.66 6.78 11.77
C ILE A 80 7.41 8.14 12.43
N LYS A 81 7.12 9.19 11.64
CA LYS A 81 7.07 10.57 12.11
C LYS A 81 5.69 11.06 12.51
N LYS A 82 4.63 10.48 11.94
CA LYS A 82 3.24 10.94 12.14
C LYS A 82 2.31 9.84 12.64
N GLY A 83 2.74 8.57 12.69
CA GLY A 83 1.88 7.46 13.10
C GLY A 83 0.70 7.24 12.15
N ILE A 84 0.83 7.61 10.87
CA ILE A 84 -0.23 7.45 9.85
C ILE A 84 0.27 6.63 8.67
N VAL A 85 -0.65 5.94 8.02
CA VAL A 85 -0.36 4.99 6.95
C VAL A 85 -1.02 5.46 5.65
N LEU A 86 -0.18 5.80 4.66
CA LEU A 86 -0.64 6.04 3.29
C LEU A 86 -1.16 4.72 2.70
N PRO A 87 -2.36 4.68 2.09
CA PRO A 87 -2.91 3.48 1.47
C PRO A 87 -2.03 2.92 0.35
N SER A 88 -2.27 1.67 -0.04
CA SER A 88 -1.65 1.05 -1.20
C SER A 88 -2.14 1.72 -2.49
N LEU A 89 -1.19 2.07 -3.38
CA LEU A 89 -1.44 2.78 -4.63
C LEU A 89 -0.38 2.42 -5.66
N SER A 90 -0.80 2.32 -6.93
CA SER A 90 0.08 1.89 -8.02
C SER A 90 1.04 2.99 -8.47
N TRP A 91 0.58 4.24 -8.52
CA TRP A 91 1.32 5.39 -9.06
C TRP A 91 1.35 6.50 -8.03
N ALA A 92 2.50 7.14 -7.83
CA ALA A 92 2.65 8.23 -6.86
C ALA A 92 1.67 9.38 -7.12
N ALA A 93 1.40 9.71 -8.39
CA ALA A 93 0.39 10.72 -8.78
C ALA A 93 -1.04 10.41 -8.27
N HIS A 94 -1.35 9.16 -7.92
CA HIS A 94 -2.64 8.82 -7.32
C HIS A 94 -2.83 9.39 -5.93
N ILE A 95 -1.76 9.76 -5.22
CA ILE A 95 -1.86 10.48 -3.94
C ILE A 95 -2.66 11.78 -4.14
N TRP A 96 -2.46 12.47 -5.26
CA TRP A 96 -3.21 13.68 -5.59
C TRP A 96 -4.61 13.40 -6.14
N THR A 97 -4.75 12.41 -7.01
CA THR A 97 -5.99 12.23 -7.80
C THR A 97 -7.02 11.28 -7.19
N LYS A 98 -6.61 10.38 -6.29
CA LYS A 98 -7.47 9.28 -5.81
C LYS A 98 -7.54 9.14 -4.29
N ILE A 99 -6.58 9.69 -3.55
CA ILE A 99 -6.51 9.51 -2.10
C ILE A 99 -7.02 10.77 -1.40
N GLU A 100 -8.10 10.62 -0.63
CA GLU A 100 -8.70 11.71 0.17
C GLU A 100 -8.37 11.61 1.65
N HIS A 101 -7.93 10.44 2.13
CA HIS A 101 -7.63 10.22 3.54
C HIS A 101 -6.56 9.13 3.75
N VAL A 102 -5.95 9.14 4.92
CA VAL A 102 -5.08 8.09 5.44
C VAL A 102 -5.61 7.55 6.77
N SER A 103 -4.99 6.48 7.26
CA SER A 103 -5.38 5.87 8.54
C SER A 103 -4.30 6.10 9.59
N ARG A 104 -4.70 6.50 10.81
CA ARG A 104 -3.82 6.49 11.97
C ARG A 104 -3.50 5.04 12.38
N ARG A 105 -2.24 4.76 12.71
CA ARG A 105 -1.72 3.40 12.93
C ARG A 105 -2.38 2.72 14.13
N ASP A 106 -2.60 3.48 15.19
CA ASP A 106 -2.94 2.94 16.51
C ASP A 106 -4.44 2.64 16.64
N ASP A 107 -5.29 3.54 16.15
CA ASP A 107 -6.75 3.46 16.32
C ASP A 107 -7.54 3.56 15.01
N TYR A 108 -6.85 3.59 13.86
CA TYR A 108 -7.44 3.63 12.52
C TYR A 108 -8.35 4.84 12.25
N ALA A 109 -8.20 5.90 13.03
CA ALA A 109 -8.86 7.16 12.76
C ALA A 109 -8.61 7.59 11.30
N ILE A 110 -9.67 8.04 10.64
CA ILE A 110 -9.61 8.64 9.31
C ILE A 110 -8.94 10.00 9.48
N VAL A 111 -7.78 10.17 8.87
CA VAL A 111 -7.05 11.43 8.82
C VAL A 111 -7.25 12.00 7.41
N PRO A 112 -8.04 13.07 7.24
CA PRO A 112 -8.26 13.64 5.92
C PRO A 112 -6.96 14.24 5.35
N LEU A 113 -6.83 14.17 4.03
CA LEU A 113 -5.74 14.77 3.28
C LEU A 113 -6.22 16.07 2.64
N GLU A 114 -5.58 17.17 2.99
CA GLU A 114 -5.78 18.47 2.37
C GLU A 114 -4.85 18.58 1.15
N LYS A 115 -5.41 18.83 -0.03
CA LYS A 115 -4.68 19.03 -1.29
C LYS A 115 -4.49 20.52 -1.53
N LEU A 116 -3.24 20.97 -1.50
CA LEU A 116 -2.85 22.37 -1.60
C LEU A 116 -2.15 22.59 -2.94
N PRO A 117 -2.83 23.21 -3.93
CA PRO A 117 -2.31 23.33 -5.28
C PRO A 117 -1.01 24.13 -5.34
N ASN A 118 -0.13 23.74 -6.26
CA ASN A 118 1.06 24.52 -6.60
C ASN A 118 0.64 25.93 -7.06
N PHE A 119 1.45 26.94 -6.75
CA PHE A 119 1.11 28.36 -6.92
C PHE A 119 -0.14 28.82 -6.15
N GLY A 120 -0.57 28.05 -5.15
CA GLY A 120 -1.64 28.39 -4.22
C GLY A 120 -1.19 29.38 -3.13
N THR A 121 -2.11 29.70 -2.21
CA THR A 121 -1.86 30.70 -1.15
C THR A 121 -1.35 30.10 0.16
N GLU A 122 -1.28 28.78 0.26
CA GLU A 122 -0.76 28.09 1.43
C GLU A 122 0.74 27.83 1.25
N MET A 123 1.51 27.90 2.32
CA MET A 123 2.93 27.53 2.27
C MET A 123 3.07 26.03 2.60
N PRO A 124 3.96 25.27 1.93
CA PRO A 124 4.30 23.91 2.36
C PRO A 124 4.86 23.91 3.78
N ARG A 125 4.68 22.80 4.49
CA ARG A 125 5.15 22.60 5.86
C ARG A 125 5.89 21.26 5.99
N VAL A 126 6.74 21.16 7.00
CA VAL A 126 7.44 19.91 7.32
C VAL A 126 6.45 18.75 7.48
N GLY A 127 6.72 17.67 6.77
CA GLY A 127 5.92 16.46 6.68
C GLY A 127 4.77 16.52 5.68
N ASP A 128 4.60 17.59 4.91
CA ASP A 128 3.75 17.57 3.71
C ASP A 128 4.41 16.71 2.62
N PHE A 129 3.60 16.12 1.75
CA PHE A 129 4.09 15.44 0.56
C PHE A 129 4.03 16.38 -0.64
N LEU A 130 5.15 16.61 -1.32
CA LEU A 130 5.14 17.17 -2.67
C LEU A 130 4.74 16.05 -3.64
N VAL A 131 3.67 16.22 -4.41
CA VAL A 131 3.16 15.21 -5.34
C VAL A 131 3.28 15.71 -6.78
N TYR A 132 3.93 14.91 -7.61
CA TYR A 132 4.19 15.21 -9.01
C TYR A 132 3.27 14.42 -9.93
N GLN A 133 2.87 15.06 -11.02
CA GLN A 133 1.93 14.58 -12.02
C GLN A 133 2.45 13.36 -12.78
N SER A 134 1.51 12.57 -13.30
CA SER A 134 1.80 11.63 -14.36
C SER A 134 2.05 12.40 -15.67
N THR A 135 3.27 12.33 -16.19
CA THR A 135 3.65 12.92 -17.48
C THR A 135 4.11 11.81 -18.44
N PRO A 136 4.21 12.05 -19.77
CA PRO A 136 4.68 11.02 -20.70
C PRO A 136 6.08 10.45 -20.35
N ASN A 137 6.95 11.29 -19.78
CA ASN A 137 8.30 10.89 -19.38
C ASN A 137 8.37 10.40 -17.92
N GLN A 138 7.42 10.81 -17.07
CA GLN A 138 7.28 10.36 -15.68
C GLN A 138 5.86 9.82 -15.43
N TRP A 139 5.51 8.72 -16.08
CA TRP A 139 4.15 8.16 -16.14
C TRP A 139 3.53 7.75 -14.80
N VAL A 140 4.34 7.42 -13.78
CA VAL A 140 3.84 7.07 -12.44
C VAL A 140 3.76 8.29 -11.52
N GLY A 141 4.21 9.46 -11.99
CA GLY A 141 4.45 10.64 -11.17
C GLY A 141 5.57 10.41 -10.16
N HIS A 142 5.57 11.22 -9.12
CA HIS A 142 6.58 11.14 -8.06
C HIS A 142 6.04 11.69 -6.74
N VAL A 143 6.70 11.38 -5.62
CA VAL A 143 6.37 11.94 -4.31
C VAL A 143 7.64 12.17 -3.50
N ALA A 144 7.73 13.34 -2.87
CA ALA A 144 8.80 13.74 -1.98
C ALA A 144 8.24 14.24 -0.65
N VAL A 145 8.99 14.09 0.44
CA VAL A 145 8.56 14.59 1.76
C VAL A 145 9.23 15.92 2.02
N VAL A 146 8.46 16.96 2.36
CA VAL A 146 9.02 18.23 2.84
C VAL A 146 9.63 18.01 4.22
N VAL A 147 10.91 18.31 4.39
CA VAL A 147 11.64 18.09 5.65
C VAL A 147 12.16 19.38 6.28
N ASP A 148 12.25 20.46 5.50
CA ASP A 148 12.58 21.79 5.99
C ASP A 148 11.96 22.86 5.08
N VAL A 149 11.66 24.03 5.65
CA VAL A 149 11.22 25.22 4.92
C VAL A 149 11.95 26.41 5.51
N LEU A 150 12.88 26.97 4.73
CA LEU A 150 13.86 27.94 5.21
C LEU A 150 13.95 29.16 4.29
N GLN A 151 14.43 30.26 4.85
CA GLN A 151 14.69 31.48 4.11
C GLN A 151 16.20 31.73 4.04
N ARG A 152 16.71 32.05 2.85
CA ARG A 152 18.10 32.43 2.60
C ARG A 152 18.14 33.55 1.57
N ASP A 153 18.83 34.64 1.90
CA ASP A 153 18.98 35.82 1.03
C ASP A 153 17.64 36.35 0.48
N SER A 154 16.64 36.47 1.37
CA SER A 154 15.25 36.89 1.04
C SER A 154 14.49 35.95 0.09
N ARG A 155 15.02 34.77 -0.22
CA ARG A 155 14.34 33.72 -0.99
C ARG A 155 13.95 32.56 -0.09
N TRP A 156 12.87 31.88 -0.43
CA TRP A 156 12.41 30.71 0.29
C TRP A 156 12.88 29.44 -0.40
N PHE A 157 13.20 28.43 0.40
CA PHE A 157 13.63 27.12 -0.06
C PHE A 157 12.90 26.05 0.73
N VAL A 158 12.56 24.97 0.03
CA VAL A 158 11.99 23.76 0.60
C VAL A 158 13.02 22.66 0.43
N ARG A 159 13.39 22.01 1.53
CA ARG A 159 14.20 20.78 1.46
C ARG A 159 13.29 19.58 1.48
N VAL A 160 13.63 18.61 0.65
CA VAL A 160 12.86 17.37 0.54
C VAL A 160 13.73 16.16 0.82
N ALA A 161 13.11 15.12 1.38
CA ALA A 161 13.68 13.79 1.49
C ALA A 161 12.84 12.83 0.64
N GLU A 162 13.51 12.06 -0.21
CA GLU A 162 12.86 11.23 -1.24
C GLU A 162 13.79 10.11 -1.72
N GLN A 163 13.20 9.12 -2.38
CA GLN A 163 13.95 8.07 -3.08
C GLN A 163 13.56 8.05 -4.55
N ASN A 164 14.38 7.40 -5.37
CA ASN A 164 14.09 7.13 -6.78
C ASN A 164 14.00 8.39 -7.67
N VAL A 165 14.84 9.38 -7.38
CA VAL A 165 15.13 10.52 -8.28
C VAL A 165 16.63 10.53 -8.55
N GLU A 166 17.43 11.06 -7.61
CA GLU A 166 18.88 11.09 -7.68
C GLU A 166 19.48 9.80 -7.11
N ASN A 167 19.58 8.78 -7.95
CA ASN A 167 20.25 7.53 -7.60
C ASN A 167 21.78 7.70 -7.69
N ASN A 168 22.52 6.95 -6.86
CA ASN A 168 23.99 6.95 -6.80
C ASN A 168 24.65 8.24 -6.29
N LYS A 169 23.92 9.03 -5.50
CA LYS A 169 24.41 10.26 -4.89
C LYS A 169 24.07 10.29 -3.39
N LEU A 170 25.09 10.50 -2.55
CA LEU A 170 24.85 10.72 -1.12
C LEU A 170 24.11 12.04 -0.90
N TRP A 171 23.19 12.03 0.06
CA TRP A 171 22.47 13.22 0.48
C TRP A 171 23.45 14.22 1.10
N PRO A 172 23.33 15.53 0.78
CA PRO A 172 24.21 16.56 1.34
C PRO A 172 24.01 16.79 2.85
N GLY A 173 22.92 16.28 3.42
CA GLY A 173 22.58 16.39 4.84
C GLY A 173 21.31 15.60 5.15
N GLU A 174 20.46 16.12 6.03
CA GLU A 174 19.17 15.50 6.37
C GLU A 174 18.09 15.71 5.29
N TYR A 175 18.48 15.86 4.03
CA TYR A 175 17.60 16.08 2.89
C TYR A 175 18.27 15.56 1.61
N ALA A 176 17.46 15.07 0.68
CA ALA A 176 17.90 14.60 -0.63
C ALA A 176 18.14 15.76 -1.60
N ASP A 177 17.25 16.76 -1.55
CA ASP A 177 17.25 17.88 -2.48
C ASP A 177 16.71 19.18 -1.86
N GLU A 178 17.10 20.31 -2.45
CA GLU A 178 16.66 21.66 -2.07
C GLU A 178 16.04 22.35 -3.28
N LEU A 179 14.78 22.75 -3.14
CA LEU A 179 13.97 23.36 -4.18
C LEU A 179 13.70 24.82 -3.82
N GLU A 180 13.76 25.72 -4.80
CA GLU A 180 13.32 27.10 -4.58
C GLU A 180 11.79 27.16 -4.45
N LEU A 181 11.33 27.84 -3.41
CA LEU A 181 9.93 28.19 -3.22
C LEU A 181 9.71 29.62 -3.72
N GLN A 182 9.14 29.70 -4.92
CA GLN A 182 8.80 30.95 -5.58
C GLN A 182 7.64 31.61 -4.84
N THR A 183 7.79 32.89 -4.51
CA THR A 183 6.73 33.69 -3.90
C THR A 183 6.33 34.83 -4.81
N ALA A 184 5.03 35.02 -5.03
CA ALA A 184 4.50 36.18 -5.74
C ALA A 184 3.34 36.80 -4.96
N SER A 185 3.04 38.08 -5.20
CA SER A 185 1.84 38.73 -4.67
C SER A 185 0.79 38.81 -5.76
N LEU A 186 -0.31 38.08 -5.60
CA LEU A 186 -1.46 38.07 -6.52
C LEU A 186 -2.72 38.43 -5.73
N ASP A 187 -3.44 39.47 -6.16
CA ASP A 187 -4.67 39.96 -5.51
C ASP A 187 -4.53 40.22 -3.99
N GLY A 188 -3.38 40.76 -3.58
CA GLY A 188 -3.07 41.04 -2.18
C GLY A 188 -2.79 39.80 -1.31
N LYS A 189 -2.68 38.62 -1.92
CA LYS A 189 -2.27 37.37 -1.26
C LYS A 189 -0.92 36.92 -1.77
N THR A 190 -0.10 36.40 -0.87
CA THR A 190 1.14 35.71 -1.27
C THR A 190 0.80 34.33 -1.82
N THR A 191 1.31 34.01 -3.01
CA THR A 191 1.29 32.68 -3.59
C THR A 191 2.64 32.00 -3.43
N TYR A 192 2.63 30.68 -3.33
CA TYR A 192 3.80 29.83 -3.13
C TYR A 192 3.83 28.77 -4.22
N GLY A 193 4.91 28.70 -4.97
CA GLY A 193 5.06 27.77 -6.08
C GLY A 193 6.43 27.14 -6.15
N ILE A 194 6.49 25.92 -6.64
CA ILE A 194 7.74 25.22 -6.92
C ILE A 194 7.72 24.84 -8.40
N THR A 195 8.78 25.24 -9.11
CA THR A 195 9.10 24.74 -10.44
C THR A 195 10.34 23.86 -10.31
N HIS A 196 10.20 22.56 -10.57
CA HIS A 196 11.31 21.63 -10.46
C HIS A 196 12.32 21.84 -11.59
N ARG A 197 13.62 21.62 -11.31
CA ARG A 197 14.69 21.78 -12.32
C ARG A 197 14.67 20.70 -13.39
N ASP A 198 14.24 19.50 -13.03
CA ASP A 198 13.88 18.43 -13.96
C ASP A 198 12.49 18.71 -14.51
N THR A 199 12.40 18.92 -15.83
CA THR A 199 11.17 19.28 -16.54
C THR A 199 10.16 18.14 -16.58
N ASP A 200 10.58 16.90 -16.34
CA ASP A 200 9.67 15.74 -16.29
C ASP A 200 8.93 15.66 -14.95
N LEU A 201 9.45 16.32 -13.91
CA LEU A 201 8.86 16.42 -12.58
C LEU A 201 7.96 17.67 -12.45
N VAL A 202 6.75 17.55 -13.01
CA VAL A 202 5.73 18.60 -12.92
C VAL A 202 4.93 18.45 -11.62
N LEU A 203 4.95 19.48 -10.77
CA LEU A 203 4.32 19.43 -9.44
C LEU A 203 2.83 19.82 -9.48
N ASP A 204 1.94 18.95 -8.99
CA ASP A 204 0.51 19.27 -8.76
C ASP A 204 0.34 20.22 -7.57
N GLY A 205 1.08 19.97 -6.51
CA GLY A 205 1.02 20.71 -5.25
C GLY A 205 1.57 19.88 -4.10
N TRP A 206 1.12 20.20 -2.88
CA TRP A 206 1.46 19.41 -1.71
C TRP A 206 0.23 18.91 -0.96
N VAL A 207 0.38 17.73 -0.37
CA VAL A 207 -0.66 17.04 0.38
C VAL A 207 -0.32 17.07 1.86
N ARG A 208 -1.26 17.59 2.65
CA ARG A 208 -1.13 17.75 4.10
C ARG A 208 -2.10 16.83 4.84
N ALA A 209 -1.56 15.94 5.67
CA ALA A 209 -2.37 15.14 6.56
C ALA A 209 -2.90 15.99 7.73
N ARG A 210 -4.22 16.12 7.86
CA ARG A 210 -4.91 16.88 8.91
C ARG A 210 -5.14 16.02 10.15
N LEU A 211 -4.07 15.75 10.89
CA LEU A 211 -4.12 15.00 12.16
C LEU A 211 -5.05 15.64 13.19
N ASP A 212 -5.18 16.97 13.15
CA ASP A 212 -6.11 17.77 13.96
C ASP A 212 -7.58 17.48 13.64
N GLN A 213 -7.86 16.93 12.46
CA GLN A 213 -9.19 16.56 11.98
C GLN A 213 -9.37 15.04 11.95
N ALA A 214 -8.51 14.29 12.63
CA ALA A 214 -8.62 12.85 12.71
C ALA A 214 -9.93 12.45 13.39
N GLN A 215 -10.76 11.69 12.67
CA GLN A 215 -12.04 11.20 13.18
C GLN A 215 -11.95 9.70 13.39
N LEU A 216 -12.30 9.25 14.60
CA LEU A 216 -12.54 7.83 14.83
C LEU A 216 -13.63 7.37 13.86
N ARG A 217 -13.40 6.21 13.25
CA ARG A 217 -14.43 5.58 12.43
C ARG A 217 -15.63 5.28 13.34
N ALA A 218 -16.84 5.54 12.84
CA ALA A 218 -18.05 5.15 13.54
C ALA A 218 -17.98 3.64 13.88
N PRO A 219 -18.56 3.18 15.00
CA PRO A 219 -18.69 1.77 15.28
C PRO A 219 -19.30 1.08 14.07
N TRP A 220 -18.62 0.05 13.57
CA TRP A 220 -19.06 -0.66 12.38
C TRP A 220 -20.50 -1.16 12.57
N THR A 221 -21.41 -0.72 11.72
CA THR A 221 -22.76 -1.28 11.59
C THR A 221 -22.78 -2.19 10.37
N ARG A 222 -23.01 -3.48 10.62
CA ARG A 222 -23.09 -4.53 9.59
C ARG A 222 -24.03 -4.14 8.46
N PRO A 223 -23.55 -3.98 7.21
CA PRO A 223 -24.43 -3.80 6.06
C PRO A 223 -25.16 -5.11 5.73
N GLU A 224 -26.33 -5.00 5.08
CA GLU A 224 -27.06 -6.17 4.61
C GLU A 224 -26.25 -6.95 3.54
N PRO A 225 -26.16 -8.29 3.63
CA PRO A 225 -25.46 -9.13 2.66
C PRO A 225 -25.94 -8.87 1.23
N ARG A 226 -25.02 -8.60 0.30
CA ARG A 226 -25.37 -8.27 -1.10
C ARG A 226 -25.42 -9.46 -2.07
N LEU A 227 -24.89 -10.63 -1.70
CA LEU A 227 -24.89 -11.83 -2.56
C LEU A 227 -25.63 -12.99 -1.91
N ALA A 228 -26.30 -13.81 -2.71
CA ALA A 228 -26.89 -15.06 -2.27
C ALA A 228 -25.79 -16.06 -1.85
N ILE A 229 -25.90 -16.66 -0.67
CA ILE A 229 -24.97 -17.69 -0.18
C ILE A 229 -25.35 -19.01 -0.85
N SER A 230 -24.72 -19.31 -1.99
CA SER A 230 -25.02 -20.50 -2.81
C SER A 230 -24.12 -21.70 -2.50
N GLY A 231 -22.94 -21.46 -1.92
CA GLY A 231 -21.89 -22.46 -1.67
C GLY A 231 -21.23 -23.04 -2.92
N ILE A 232 -21.44 -22.41 -4.08
CA ILE A 232 -20.84 -22.76 -5.38
C ILE A 232 -19.80 -21.69 -5.73
N TYR A 233 -18.57 -22.09 -6.07
CA TYR A 233 -17.53 -21.14 -6.53
C TYR A 233 -17.79 -20.70 -7.98
N ASP A 234 -18.71 -19.75 -8.14
CA ASP A 234 -19.14 -19.19 -9.43
C ASP A 234 -18.38 -17.90 -9.80
N HIS A 235 -18.63 -17.40 -11.01
CA HIS A 235 -18.02 -16.17 -11.53
C HIS A 235 -18.28 -14.97 -10.61
N ASP A 236 -19.48 -14.87 -10.05
CA ASP A 236 -19.87 -13.77 -9.16
C ASP A 236 -19.13 -13.83 -7.82
N SER A 237 -18.90 -15.03 -7.27
CA SER A 237 -18.06 -15.25 -6.09
C SER A 237 -16.59 -14.95 -6.34
N ALA A 238 -16.08 -15.26 -7.54
CA ALA A 238 -14.72 -14.91 -7.95
C ALA A 238 -14.56 -13.39 -8.15
N VAL A 239 -15.55 -12.72 -8.72
CA VAL A 239 -15.61 -11.26 -8.85
C VAL A 239 -15.74 -10.58 -7.47
N ALA A 240 -16.52 -11.16 -6.55
CA ALA A 240 -16.63 -10.68 -5.17
C ALA A 240 -15.31 -10.81 -4.41
N LEU A 241 -14.58 -11.91 -4.60
CA LEU A 241 -13.23 -12.11 -4.08
C LEU A 241 -12.27 -11.05 -4.65
N GLN A 242 -12.35 -10.75 -5.94
CA GLN A 242 -11.56 -9.69 -6.59
C GLN A 242 -11.93 -8.28 -6.11
N ARG A 243 -13.20 -8.01 -5.78
CA ARG A 243 -13.68 -6.75 -5.19
C ARG A 243 -13.30 -6.60 -3.71
N PHE A 244 -13.26 -7.69 -2.94
CA PHE A 244 -12.70 -7.73 -1.58
C PHE A 244 -11.20 -7.41 -1.56
N VAL A 245 -10.48 -7.90 -2.57
CA VAL A 245 -9.09 -7.56 -2.91
C VAL A 245 -9.01 -6.16 -3.56
N GLY A 246 -10.05 -5.31 -3.47
CA GLY A 246 -10.37 -4.30 -4.49
C GLY A 246 -10.79 -2.88 -4.08
N SER A 247 -11.37 -2.62 -2.90
CA SER A 247 -12.05 -1.31 -2.70
C SER A 247 -12.17 -0.77 -1.26
N TYR A 248 -12.07 0.56 -1.16
CA TYR A 248 -12.45 1.37 0.00
C TYR A 248 -13.99 1.50 0.10
N PRO A 249 -14.56 1.86 1.27
CA PRO A 249 -16.00 1.99 1.47
C PRO A 249 -16.58 3.24 0.76
N ASP A 250 -15.71 4.15 0.33
CA ASP A 250 -16.04 5.40 -0.38
C ASP A 250 -16.04 5.24 -1.91
N GLY A 251 -15.81 4.04 -2.44
CA GLY A 251 -15.81 3.77 -3.88
C GLY A 251 -14.53 4.18 -4.63
N SER A 252 -13.47 4.59 -3.93
CA SER A 252 -12.17 4.83 -4.57
C SER A 252 -11.46 3.52 -4.99
N HIS A 253 -10.93 3.50 -6.21
CA HIS A 253 -10.27 2.34 -6.81
C HIS A 253 -8.81 2.23 -6.36
N GLY A 254 -8.53 1.21 -5.53
CA GLY A 254 -7.19 0.78 -5.17
C GLY A 254 -7.29 -0.53 -4.39
N GLY A 255 -7.12 -1.65 -5.07
CA GLY A 255 -7.35 -2.96 -4.47
C GLY A 255 -6.42 -3.31 -3.32
N MET A 256 -6.95 -4.03 -2.32
CA MET A 256 -6.17 -4.81 -1.35
C MET A 256 -5.23 -5.76 -2.09
N THR A 257 -3.97 -5.39 -2.17
CA THR A 257 -2.92 -6.24 -2.73
C THR A 257 -2.66 -7.45 -1.82
N ASN A 258 -1.98 -8.49 -2.33
CA ASN A 258 -1.46 -9.57 -1.48
C ASN A 258 -0.61 -9.02 -0.32
N THR A 259 0.00 -7.85 -0.52
CA THR A 259 0.77 -7.12 0.47
C THR A 259 -0.10 -6.54 1.59
N ASP A 260 -1.29 -6.02 1.26
CA ASP A 260 -2.26 -5.56 2.26
C ASP A 260 -2.79 -6.73 3.11
N ILE A 261 -3.02 -7.90 2.51
CA ILE A 261 -3.41 -9.12 3.24
C ILE A 261 -2.28 -9.58 4.19
N ARG A 262 -1.02 -9.60 3.72
CA ARG A 262 0.14 -9.91 4.58
C ARG A 262 0.21 -8.97 5.77
N ASN A 263 -0.01 -7.67 5.57
CA ASN A 263 0.01 -6.68 6.64
C ASN A 263 -1.05 -6.94 7.70
N VAL A 264 -2.28 -7.28 7.29
CA VAL A 264 -3.36 -7.66 8.21
C VAL A 264 -2.95 -8.88 9.02
N LEU A 265 -2.50 -9.94 8.36
CA LEU A 265 -2.15 -11.19 9.02
C LEU A 265 -0.98 -11.04 9.99
N ARG A 266 0.03 -10.22 9.67
CA ARG A 266 1.16 -9.95 10.57
C ARG A 266 0.79 -9.08 11.77
N GLN A 267 -0.19 -8.19 11.59
CA GLN A 267 -0.59 -7.24 12.62
C GLN A 267 -1.60 -7.84 13.62
N TYR A 268 -2.51 -8.70 13.16
CA TYR A 268 -3.60 -9.24 14.00
C TYR A 268 -3.60 -10.76 14.13
N GLY A 269 -2.92 -11.45 13.22
CA GLY A 269 -2.73 -12.89 13.32
C GLY A 269 -1.70 -13.23 14.38
N ARG A 270 -1.79 -14.43 14.92
CA ARG A 270 -0.70 -15.02 15.72
C ARG A 270 0.53 -15.26 14.84
N GLN A 271 1.67 -15.56 15.47
CA GLN A 271 2.95 -15.74 14.78
C GLN A 271 2.91 -16.82 13.67
N GLU A 272 2.03 -17.81 13.81
CA GLU A 272 1.76 -18.89 12.86
C GLU A 272 0.67 -18.58 11.82
N GLU A 273 -0.06 -17.48 12.01
CA GLU A 273 -1.05 -16.93 11.06
C GLU A 273 -0.48 -15.75 10.26
N ALA A 274 0.75 -15.33 10.60
CA ALA A 274 1.48 -14.25 9.99
C ALA A 274 2.47 -14.81 8.95
N PRO A 275 2.25 -14.59 7.65
CA PRO A 275 3.15 -15.07 6.60
C PRO A 275 4.51 -14.39 6.76
N LYS A 276 5.59 -15.17 6.80
CA LYS A 276 6.95 -14.68 7.05
C LYS A 276 7.68 -14.37 5.75
N SER A 277 7.31 -15.03 4.66
CA SER A 277 7.81 -14.73 3.33
C SER A 277 6.79 -14.01 2.46
N THR A 278 7.23 -13.78 1.24
CA THR A 278 6.56 -13.11 0.14
C THR A 278 5.87 -14.13 -0.77
N GLU A 279 6.00 -15.43 -0.47
CA GLU A 279 5.37 -16.51 -1.21
C GLU A 279 3.85 -16.42 -1.11
N ASN A 280 3.18 -16.53 -2.25
CA ASN A 280 1.71 -16.52 -2.27
C ASN A 280 1.15 -17.79 -1.63
N ASP A 281 1.83 -18.92 -1.75
CA ASP A 281 1.40 -20.18 -1.12
C ASP A 281 1.46 -20.10 0.41
N GLU A 282 2.48 -19.45 0.99
CA GLU A 282 2.55 -19.19 2.42
C GLU A 282 1.50 -18.17 2.87
N LEU A 283 1.30 -17.08 2.12
CA LEU A 283 0.23 -16.12 2.38
C LEU A 283 -1.12 -16.81 2.43
N ILE A 284 -1.43 -17.64 1.44
CA ILE A 284 -2.71 -18.36 1.40
C ILE A 284 -2.76 -19.37 2.55
N ALA A 285 -1.68 -20.05 2.92
CA ALA A 285 -1.65 -20.96 4.08
C ALA A 285 -1.88 -20.23 5.42
N CYS A 286 -1.26 -19.08 5.61
CA CYS A 286 -1.42 -18.25 6.79
C CYS A 286 -2.82 -17.65 6.88
N LEU A 287 -3.36 -17.19 5.75
CA LEU A 287 -4.74 -16.73 5.64
C LEU A 287 -5.74 -17.85 5.97
N ARG A 288 -5.47 -19.09 5.53
CA ARG A 288 -6.28 -20.27 5.91
C ARG A 288 -6.29 -20.45 7.43
N THR A 289 -5.11 -20.48 8.06
CA THR A 289 -4.97 -20.69 9.50
C THR A 289 -5.68 -19.58 10.29
N PHE A 290 -5.55 -18.34 9.84
CA PHE A 290 -6.20 -17.17 10.41
C PHE A 290 -7.73 -17.30 10.38
N LEU A 291 -8.31 -17.55 9.20
CA LEU A 291 -9.77 -17.66 9.05
C LEU A 291 -10.36 -18.84 9.85
N VAL A 292 -9.63 -19.95 9.96
CA VAL A 292 -10.07 -21.13 10.72
C VAL A 292 -10.09 -20.90 12.22
N ARG A 293 -9.21 -20.03 12.75
CA ARG A 293 -9.09 -19.75 14.18
C ARG A 293 -9.96 -18.59 14.63
N HIS A 294 -10.09 -17.56 13.81
CA HIS A 294 -10.94 -16.40 14.09
C HIS A 294 -12.35 -16.60 13.53
N ARG A 295 -13.00 -17.71 13.89
CA ARG A 295 -14.28 -18.16 13.31
C ARG A 295 -15.45 -17.20 13.53
N VAL A 296 -15.39 -16.32 14.52
CA VAL A 296 -16.41 -15.26 14.68
C VAL A 296 -16.44 -14.32 13.50
N LEU A 297 -15.30 -14.10 12.83
CA LEU A 297 -15.27 -13.28 11.62
C LEU A 297 -16.18 -13.85 10.51
N LEU A 298 -16.53 -15.15 10.58
CA LEU A 298 -17.37 -15.87 9.64
C LEU A 298 -18.87 -15.88 10.03
N ALA A 299 -19.28 -15.28 11.16
CA ALA A 299 -20.61 -15.55 11.74
C ALA A 299 -21.59 -14.35 11.69
N PRO A 300 -22.73 -14.52 11.01
CA PRO A 300 -23.98 -13.86 11.40
C PRO A 300 -24.92 -14.73 12.24
N PHE A 301 -24.69 -16.04 12.38
CA PHE A 301 -25.73 -16.97 12.83
C PHE A 301 -25.34 -17.77 14.06
N VAL A 302 -26.31 -17.91 14.97
CA VAL A 302 -26.28 -18.77 16.16
C VAL A 302 -25.70 -20.14 15.79
N SER A 303 -24.53 -20.44 16.34
CA SER A 303 -23.81 -21.73 16.35
C SER A 303 -23.89 -22.58 15.07
N PRO A 304 -22.83 -22.68 14.25
CA PRO A 304 -22.81 -23.69 13.20
C PRO A 304 -22.37 -25.06 13.74
N PRO A 305 -22.97 -26.16 13.26
CA PRO A 305 -22.43 -27.50 13.48
C PRO A 305 -21.03 -27.59 12.87
N THR A 306 -20.19 -28.45 13.44
CA THR A 306 -18.82 -28.76 13.04
C THR A 306 -18.50 -28.50 11.56
N LEU A 307 -17.68 -27.47 11.28
CA LEU A 307 -17.07 -27.23 9.97
C LEU A 307 -16.15 -28.41 9.60
N GLY A 308 -16.68 -29.40 8.89
CA GLY A 308 -15.92 -30.39 8.13
C GLY A 308 -15.75 -29.93 6.68
N CYS A 309 -14.60 -30.23 6.06
CA CYS A 309 -14.46 -30.13 4.60
C CYS A 309 -15.00 -31.45 4.02
N PRO A 310 -16.20 -31.48 3.41
CA PRO A 310 -16.83 -32.72 2.96
C PRO A 310 -16.11 -33.38 1.76
N ALA A 311 -14.94 -32.88 1.38
CA ALA A 311 -14.11 -33.38 0.29
C ALA A 311 -14.80 -33.40 -1.08
N THR A 312 -15.84 -32.59 -1.29
CA THR A 312 -16.50 -32.47 -2.60
C THR A 312 -15.73 -31.55 -3.55
N GLY A 313 -15.79 -31.81 -4.85
CA GLY A 313 -15.04 -31.09 -5.89
C GLY A 313 -15.39 -29.60 -6.05
N ARG A 314 -16.48 -29.12 -5.44
CA ARG A 314 -16.91 -27.71 -5.52
C ARG A 314 -16.56 -26.88 -4.28
N CYS A 315 -15.80 -27.48 -3.37
CA CYS A 315 -15.51 -26.89 -2.06
C CYS A 315 -14.24 -26.04 -2.10
N VAL A 316 -14.32 -24.77 -1.67
CA VAL A 316 -13.19 -23.84 -1.71
C VAL A 316 -11.97 -24.38 -0.95
N CYS A 317 -12.15 -25.21 0.10
CA CYS A 317 -11.05 -25.90 0.77
C CYS A 317 -10.21 -26.81 -0.17
N ARG A 318 -10.80 -27.47 -1.19
CA ARG A 318 -10.07 -28.33 -2.15
C ARG A 318 -9.32 -27.53 -3.22
N THR A 319 -9.94 -26.48 -3.77
CA THR A 319 -9.27 -25.51 -4.65
C THR A 319 -8.07 -24.88 -3.93
N ILE A 320 -8.26 -24.53 -2.66
CA ILE A 320 -7.22 -24.03 -1.77
C ILE A 320 -6.13 -25.11 -1.53
N ARG A 321 -6.47 -26.39 -1.39
CA ARG A 321 -5.52 -27.50 -1.17
C ARG A 321 -4.86 -28.06 -2.44
N ARG A 322 -5.20 -27.57 -3.64
CA ARG A 322 -4.74 -28.09 -4.95
C ARG A 322 -5.00 -29.60 -5.12
N GLU A 323 -6.10 -30.09 -4.56
CA GLU A 323 -6.55 -31.47 -4.73
C GLU A 323 -7.34 -31.61 -6.06
N THR A 324 -7.32 -32.80 -6.68
CA THR A 324 -8.03 -33.07 -7.93
C THR A 324 -9.54 -32.83 -7.77
N LEU A 325 -10.13 -32.06 -8.68
CA LEU A 325 -11.56 -31.76 -8.68
C LEU A 325 -12.31 -32.90 -9.38
N GLU A 326 -13.03 -33.72 -8.62
CA GLU A 326 -13.95 -34.72 -9.16
C GLU A 326 -15.38 -34.18 -9.06
N ASP A 327 -16.12 -34.24 -10.17
CA ASP A 327 -17.44 -33.64 -10.35
C ASP A 327 -18.54 -34.62 -9.90
N THR A 328 -18.49 -35.03 -8.62
CA THR A 328 -19.26 -36.19 -8.15
C THR A 328 -20.33 -35.90 -7.10
N ASP A 329 -20.57 -34.65 -6.70
CA ASP A 329 -21.65 -34.39 -5.73
C ASP A 329 -22.31 -33.01 -5.85
N GLU A 330 -23.65 -33.01 -5.79
CA GLU A 330 -24.52 -31.83 -5.80
C GLU A 330 -24.59 -31.12 -4.43
N SER A 331 -23.94 -31.67 -3.40
CA SER A 331 -24.01 -31.13 -2.05
C SER A 331 -23.26 -29.79 -1.93
N VAL A 332 -23.98 -28.80 -1.38
CA VAL A 332 -23.47 -27.44 -1.20
C VAL A 332 -22.35 -27.43 -0.15
N CYS A 333 -21.16 -26.96 -0.52
CA CYS A 333 -19.99 -26.96 0.37
C CYS A 333 -20.16 -25.95 1.53
N PRO A 334 -20.21 -26.40 2.80
CA PRO A 334 -20.35 -25.51 3.95
C PRO A 334 -19.20 -24.52 4.10
N THR A 335 -17.99 -24.89 3.68
CA THR A 335 -16.80 -24.01 3.69
C THR A 335 -16.91 -22.90 2.64
N THR A 336 -17.45 -23.19 1.46
CA THR A 336 -17.69 -22.19 0.40
C THR A 336 -18.81 -21.26 0.82
N GLN A 337 -19.89 -21.78 1.43
CA GLN A 337 -20.93 -20.94 2.02
C GLN A 337 -20.39 -20.04 3.12
N ALA A 338 -19.55 -20.57 4.01
CA ALA A 338 -18.92 -19.78 5.07
C ALA A 338 -18.00 -18.69 4.51
N LEU A 339 -17.27 -18.96 3.43
CA LEU A 339 -16.43 -17.97 2.77
C LEU A 339 -17.25 -16.91 2.03
N GLN A 340 -18.29 -17.30 1.30
CA GLN A 340 -19.21 -16.34 0.66
C GLN A 340 -19.93 -15.49 1.71
N ALA A 341 -20.35 -16.08 2.84
CA ALA A 341 -20.92 -15.36 3.96
C ALA A 341 -19.94 -14.36 4.59
N PHE A 342 -18.67 -14.77 4.76
CA PHE A 342 -17.58 -13.90 5.21
C PHE A 342 -17.36 -12.72 4.26
N LEU A 343 -17.24 -12.98 2.96
CA LEU A 343 -17.06 -11.95 1.93
C LEU A 343 -18.28 -11.02 1.83
N ASN A 344 -19.49 -11.55 2.04
CA ASN A 344 -20.71 -10.76 2.12
C ASN A 344 -20.77 -9.86 3.37
N SER A 345 -20.07 -10.24 4.43
CA SER A 345 -20.09 -9.54 5.72
C SER A 345 -18.97 -8.52 5.90
N LEU A 346 -18.01 -8.48 4.97
CA LEU A 346 -16.81 -7.65 5.06
C LEU A 346 -16.66 -6.79 3.81
N HIS A 347 -16.85 -5.49 3.98
CA HIS A 347 -16.79 -4.51 2.89
C HIS A 347 -15.44 -3.79 2.84
N HIS A 348 -14.60 -3.90 3.88
CA HIS A 348 -13.31 -3.23 4.01
C HIS A 348 -12.28 -4.00 4.87
N PRO A 349 -10.95 -3.85 4.65
CA PRO A 349 -9.92 -4.33 5.59
C PRO A 349 -10.05 -3.77 7.02
N HIS A 350 -10.76 -2.66 7.21
CA HIS A 350 -11.13 -2.11 8.53
C HIS A 350 -12.25 -2.92 9.21
N ASP A 351 -13.14 -3.55 8.45
CA ASP A 351 -14.26 -4.33 8.96
C ASP A 351 -13.76 -5.62 9.61
N LEU A 352 -12.72 -6.23 9.02
CA LEU A 352 -12.02 -7.38 9.58
C LEU A 352 -11.30 -7.00 10.89
N ARG A 353 -10.74 -5.79 10.97
CA ARG A 353 -9.98 -5.29 12.14
C ARG A 353 -10.88 -4.85 13.30
N SER A 354 -12.02 -4.22 13.00
CA SER A 354 -13.04 -3.85 14.01
C SER A 354 -13.80 -5.06 14.55
N ALA A 355 -14.10 -6.04 13.69
CA ALA A 355 -14.65 -7.32 14.14
C ALA A 355 -13.68 -8.07 15.08
N MET A 356 -12.37 -7.95 14.85
CA MET A 356 -11.35 -8.52 15.73
C MET A 356 -11.22 -7.82 17.09
N SER A 357 -11.36 -6.49 17.17
CA SER A 357 -11.27 -5.78 18.46
C SER A 357 -12.50 -6.03 19.35
N GLN A 358 -13.68 -6.22 18.77
CA GLN A 358 -14.90 -6.61 19.50
C GLN A 358 -14.86 -8.06 20.02
N LEU A 359 -13.96 -8.88 19.48
CA LEU A 359 -13.77 -10.27 19.88
C LEU A 359 -12.82 -10.48 21.06
N GLY A 360 -11.99 -9.48 21.37
CA GLY A 360 -11.05 -9.51 22.48
C GLY A 360 -11.60 -8.90 23.77
N ALA A 361 -12.86 -8.47 23.79
CA ALA A 361 -13.56 -7.88 24.95
C ALA A 361 -14.40 -8.92 25.70
#